data_AF-A0A2E6SF47-F1
#
_entry.id   AF-A0A2E6SF47-F1
#
_cell.length_a   1.000
_cell.length_b   1.000
_cell.length_c   1.000
_cell.angle_alpha   90.00
_cell.angle_beta   90.00
_cell.angle_gamma   90.00
#
_symmetry.space_group_name_H-M   'P 1'
#
loop_
_entity.id
_entity.type
_entity.pdbx_description
1 polymer ?
#
loop_
_entity_poly.entity_id
_entity_poly.type
_entity_poly.pdbx_seq_one_letter_code
_entity_poly.pdbx_strand_id
1 'polypeptide(L)'
;MDSSEQIKQFILENLSGHQKDIIKASIRKFGLSRQAILKHMHTLINEERVVAHGKTRDRFYELKPIVNFTKTINLNEPTSAYAILKSQILPNLKIVRKNIFEICEYSFRAILVNAMDHAQATKLNYKLFISPTEIHFVLNDNGIGIFEKLNQSLSLNNTKIAAVEIAKGHITTDPENHSGDELMTVIHLFDKVKIDASGIRLVFQNKQNEWNVFASSQQKGTRIHLEIKTNSKRTCQKVFHQIFEKEYNMVRIPVNLIREKNEQVNSRIQAQSLLHNIRNISKIEFDFQNIELIGPAFADELVRKTKQKNQFADIKWINSNKIVDVLMSRAMHRLT
;
A
#
# COMPACT_ATOMS: atom_id res chain seq x y z
N MET A 1 7.85 18.38 -25.06
CA MET A 1 8.83 17.69 -24.21
C MET A 1 9.95 17.21 -25.12
N ASP A 2 11.19 17.63 -24.86
CA ASP A 2 12.34 17.35 -25.71
C ASP A 2 12.66 15.83 -25.75
N SER A 3 13.01 15.33 -26.93
CA SER A 3 13.39 13.93 -27.19
C SER A 3 14.51 13.44 -26.26
N SER A 4 15.41 14.33 -25.86
CA SER A 4 16.51 14.05 -24.93
C SER A 4 16.02 13.72 -23.51
N GLU A 5 15.04 14.47 -23.00
CA GLU A 5 14.48 14.24 -21.66
C GLU A 5 13.68 12.94 -21.60
N GLN A 6 12.99 12.58 -22.69
CA GLN A 6 12.26 11.32 -22.79
C GLN A 6 13.19 10.10 -22.68
N ILE A 7 14.37 10.16 -23.31
CA ILE A 7 15.37 9.08 -23.24
C ILE A 7 15.95 8.96 -21.83
N LYS A 8 16.35 10.08 -21.21
CA LYS A 8 16.87 10.09 -19.84
C LYS A 8 15.84 9.56 -18.84
N GLN A 9 14.58 9.99 -18.97
CA GLN A 9 13.49 9.51 -18.12
C GLN A 9 13.27 8.01 -18.29
N PHE A 10 13.25 7.51 -19.53
CA PHE A 10 13.11 6.08 -19.78
C PHE A 10 14.26 5.27 -19.16
N ILE A 11 15.51 5.72 -19.29
CA ILE A 11 16.67 5.05 -18.67
C ILE A 11 16.46 4.93 -17.16
N LEU A 12 16.13 6.03 -16.50
CA LEU A 12 15.98 6.07 -15.04
C LEU A 12 14.82 5.19 -14.55
N GLU A 13 13.68 5.23 -15.24
CA GLU A 13 12.49 4.44 -14.88
C GLU A 13 12.69 2.93 -15.05
N ASN A 14 13.58 2.51 -15.96
CA ASN A 14 13.78 1.10 -16.29
C ASN A 14 15.08 0.53 -15.72
N LEU A 15 15.97 1.36 -15.17
CA LEU A 15 17.31 0.95 -14.75
C LEU A 15 17.29 -0.18 -13.71
N SER A 16 16.41 -0.08 -12.72
CA SER A 16 16.29 -1.06 -11.63
C SER A 16 15.99 -2.48 -12.13
N GLY A 17 15.25 -2.61 -13.25
CA GLY A 17 14.95 -3.90 -13.88
C GLY A 17 15.93 -4.31 -14.99
N HIS A 18 16.78 -3.38 -15.44
CA HIS A 18 17.66 -3.54 -16.61
C HIS A 18 19.12 -3.17 -16.32
N GLN A 19 19.62 -3.43 -15.11
CA GLN A 19 20.96 -2.99 -14.68
C GLN A 19 22.07 -3.34 -15.68
N LYS A 20 22.00 -4.51 -16.32
CA LYS A 20 23.00 -5.00 -17.29
C LYS A 20 22.67 -4.71 -18.75
N ASP A 21 21.41 -4.48 -19.09
CA ASP A 21 20.95 -4.39 -20.49
C ASP A 21 20.18 -3.11 -20.82
N ILE A 22 20.14 -2.11 -19.92
CA ILE A 22 19.41 -0.84 -20.12
C ILE A 22 19.77 -0.14 -21.42
N ILE A 23 21.06 -0.17 -21.82
CA ILE A 23 21.49 0.44 -23.08
C ILE A 23 20.81 -0.25 -24.27
N LYS A 24 20.74 -1.59 -24.25
CA LYS A 24 20.06 -2.39 -25.29
C LYS A 24 18.54 -2.17 -25.26
N ALA A 25 17.95 -2.07 -24.07
CA ALA A 25 16.53 -1.76 -23.91
C ALA A 25 16.18 -0.38 -24.50
N SER A 26 16.99 0.64 -24.21
CA SER A 26 16.82 2.00 -24.76
C SER A 26 17.00 2.06 -26.27
N ILE A 27 18.00 1.35 -26.84
CA ILE A 27 18.16 1.24 -28.30
C ILE A 27 16.89 0.68 -28.95
N ARG A 28 16.36 -0.43 -28.42
CA ARG A 28 15.12 -1.05 -28.93
C ARG A 28 13.92 -0.10 -28.84
N LYS A 29 13.84 0.69 -27.77
CA LYS A 29 12.72 1.61 -27.54
C LYS A 29 12.73 2.82 -28.47
N PHE A 30 13.90 3.41 -28.72
CA PHE A 30 14.03 4.69 -29.40
C PHE A 30 14.58 4.58 -30.84
N GLY A 31 15.07 3.42 -31.26
CA GLY A 31 15.66 3.24 -32.59
C GLY A 31 16.98 4.01 -32.81
N LEU A 32 17.64 4.42 -31.72
CA LEU A 32 18.86 5.23 -31.77
C LEU A 32 20.13 4.37 -31.70
N SER A 33 21.24 4.93 -32.18
CA SER A 33 22.54 4.26 -32.08
C SER A 33 22.98 4.07 -30.63
N ARG A 34 23.84 3.08 -30.39
CA ARG A 34 24.41 2.83 -29.06
C ARG A 34 25.15 4.05 -28.52
N GLN A 35 25.86 4.78 -29.39
CA GLN A 35 26.60 5.99 -29.03
C GLN A 35 25.66 7.10 -28.55
N ALA A 36 24.52 7.28 -29.22
CA ALA A 36 23.52 8.26 -28.81
C ALA A 36 22.96 7.95 -27.42
N ILE A 37 22.57 6.70 -27.14
CA ILE A 37 22.10 6.29 -25.81
C ILE A 37 23.19 6.43 -24.74
N LEU A 38 24.44 6.05 -25.06
CA LEU A 38 25.57 6.21 -24.14
C LEU A 38 25.85 7.67 -23.79
N LYS A 39 25.62 8.61 -24.71
CA LYS A 39 25.72 10.05 -24.43
C LYS A 39 24.74 10.45 -23.31
N HIS A 40 23.47 10.04 -23.40
CA HIS A 40 22.49 10.31 -22.35
C HIS A 40 22.85 9.60 -21.04
N MET A 41 23.34 8.36 -21.08
CA MET A 41 23.82 7.65 -19.89
C MET A 41 25.00 8.37 -19.22
N HIS A 42 25.98 8.86 -19.99
CA HIS A 42 27.09 9.64 -19.46
C HIS A 42 26.63 10.95 -18.84
N THR A 43 25.65 11.63 -19.43
CA THR A 43 25.00 12.79 -18.80
C THR A 43 24.40 12.42 -17.45
N LEU A 44 23.66 11.30 -17.35
CA LEU A 44 23.07 10.84 -16.09
C LEU A 44 24.12 10.45 -15.04
N ILE A 45 25.27 9.92 -15.44
CA ILE A 45 26.39 9.62 -14.53
C ILE A 45 27.04 10.90 -14.03
N ASN A 46 27.26 11.87 -14.93
CA ASN A 46 27.85 13.17 -14.58
C ASN A 46 26.91 14.00 -13.69
N GLU A 47 25.59 13.87 -13.87
CA GLU A 47 24.57 14.44 -12.99
C GLU A 47 24.44 13.69 -11.65
N GLU A 48 25.28 12.67 -11.41
CA GLU A 48 25.23 11.80 -10.24
C GLU A 48 23.87 11.10 -10.02
N ARG A 49 23.12 10.82 -11.08
CA ARG A 49 21.83 10.11 -11.01
C ARG A 49 21.99 8.61 -11.22
N VAL A 50 23.08 8.20 -11.85
CA VAL A 50 23.44 6.81 -12.14
C VAL A 50 24.89 6.57 -11.76
N VAL A 51 25.18 5.40 -11.19
CA VAL A 51 26.54 4.90 -10.99
C VAL A 51 26.77 3.73 -11.95
N ALA A 52 27.94 3.71 -12.59
CA ALA A 52 28.38 2.59 -13.41
C ALA A 52 29.39 1.75 -12.65
N HIS A 53 29.17 0.44 -12.63
CA HIS A 53 30.06 -0.56 -12.04
C HIS A 53 30.66 -1.43 -13.15
N GLY A 54 31.88 -1.91 -12.96
CA GLY A 54 32.60 -2.71 -13.96
C GLY A 54 33.15 -1.88 -15.13
N LYS A 55 34.07 -2.47 -15.91
CA LYS A 55 34.77 -1.78 -17.02
C LYS A 55 34.34 -2.26 -18.41
N THR A 56 34.09 -3.55 -18.59
CA THR A 56 33.89 -4.18 -19.92
C THR A 56 32.59 -5.00 -19.99
N ARG A 57 32.66 -6.33 -20.04
CA ARG A 57 31.51 -7.23 -20.25
C ARG A 57 30.59 -7.30 -19.03
N ASP A 58 31.14 -7.12 -17.83
CA ASP A 58 30.38 -7.11 -16.57
C ASP A 58 29.91 -5.71 -16.18
N ARG A 59 29.87 -4.76 -17.13
CA ARG A 59 29.41 -3.40 -16.84
C ARG A 59 27.91 -3.41 -16.54
N PHE A 60 27.54 -2.85 -15.40
CA PHE A 60 26.14 -2.64 -15.01
C PHE A 60 25.97 -1.24 -14.41
N TYR A 61 24.72 -0.79 -14.40
CA TYR A 61 24.36 0.56 -13.99
C TYR A 61 23.30 0.49 -12.90
N GLU A 62 23.44 1.34 -11.89
CA GLU A 62 22.50 1.46 -10.78
C GLU A 62 22.09 2.92 -10.58
N LEU A 63 20.87 3.15 -10.09
CA LEU A 63 20.46 4.49 -9.71
C LEU A 63 21.27 4.93 -8.49
N LYS A 64 21.88 6.11 -8.54
CA LYS A 64 22.47 6.71 -7.34
C LYS A 64 21.32 7.26 -6.48
N PRO A 65 21.19 6.88 -5.20
CA PRO A 65 20.21 7.51 -4.33
C PRO A 65 20.59 8.97 -4.08
N ILE A 66 19.60 9.85 -4.20
CA ILE A 66 19.67 11.26 -3.78
C ILE A 66 19.69 11.31 -2.25
N VAL A 67 18.89 10.45 -1.61
CA VAL A 67 18.87 10.27 -0.15
C VAL A 67 18.89 8.78 0.15
N ASN A 68 19.74 8.38 1.09
CA ASN A 68 19.72 7.06 1.71
C ASN A 68 20.01 7.23 3.20
N PHE A 69 18.95 7.48 3.97
CA PHE A 69 19.02 7.82 5.37
C PHE A 69 18.37 6.73 6.20
N THR A 70 19.01 6.33 7.30
CA THR A 70 18.47 5.33 8.22
C THR A 70 18.79 5.74 9.65
N LYS A 71 17.80 5.61 10.53
CA LYS A 71 17.94 5.88 11.96
C LYS A 71 17.17 4.86 12.78
N THR A 72 17.68 4.64 13.99
CA THR A 72 17.02 3.87 15.04
C THR A 72 16.75 4.79 16.20
N ILE A 73 15.53 4.73 16.71
CA ILE A 73 15.02 5.51 17.83
C ILE A 73 14.78 4.53 18.99
N ASN A 74 15.27 4.90 20.16
CA ASN A 74 14.96 4.23 21.42
C ASN A 74 13.70 4.90 22.01
N LEU A 75 12.61 4.16 22.14
CA LEU A 75 11.34 4.70 22.64
C LEU A 75 11.28 4.75 24.17
N ASN A 76 12.31 4.25 24.87
CA ASN A 76 12.46 4.42 26.30
C ASN A 76 12.97 5.83 26.68
N GLU A 77 13.48 6.59 25.70
CA GLU A 77 13.93 7.96 25.90
C GLU A 77 12.82 8.95 25.51
N PRO A 78 12.65 10.06 26.24
CA PRO A 78 11.64 11.06 25.90
C PRO A 78 11.82 11.59 24.47
N THR A 79 10.85 11.34 23.61
CA THR A 79 10.86 11.81 22.22
C THR A 79 9.44 11.96 21.71
N SER A 80 9.25 12.71 20.62
CA SER A 80 7.95 12.88 19.98
C SER A 80 8.05 12.67 18.47
N ALA A 81 6.97 12.16 17.87
CA ALA A 81 6.87 11.98 16.43
C ALA A 81 7.14 13.29 15.68
N TYR A 82 6.64 14.42 16.20
CA TYR A 82 6.89 15.75 15.64
C TYR A 82 8.37 16.14 15.65
N ALA A 83 9.07 15.90 16.76
CA ALA A 83 10.49 16.22 16.87
C ALA A 83 11.34 15.38 15.91
N ILE A 84 11.06 14.07 15.81
CA ILE A 84 11.73 13.15 14.88
C ILE A 84 11.50 13.59 13.43
N LEU A 85 10.25 13.85 13.07
CA LEU A 85 9.87 14.27 11.72
C LEU A 85 10.59 15.57 11.32
N LYS A 86 10.47 16.61 12.13
CA LYS A 86 10.98 17.95 11.83
C LYS A 86 12.50 17.99 11.78
N SER A 87 13.18 17.35 12.73
CA SER A 87 14.64 17.46 12.85
C SER A 87 15.41 16.44 12.00
N GLN A 88 14.85 15.26 11.75
CA GLN A 88 15.58 14.15 11.12
C GLN A 88 15.06 13.79 9.73
N ILE A 89 13.75 13.91 9.46
CA ILE A 89 13.15 13.41 8.21
C ILE A 89 12.94 14.54 7.19
N LEU A 90 12.21 15.60 7.54
CA LEU A 90 11.86 16.68 6.61
C LEU A 90 13.06 17.39 5.95
N PRO A 91 14.23 17.57 6.60
CA PRO A 91 15.40 18.16 5.95
C PRO A 91 15.84 17.40 4.68
N ASN A 92 15.61 16.08 4.63
CA ASN A 92 15.95 15.23 3.49
C ASN A 92 14.94 15.31 2.34
N LEU A 93 13.76 15.91 2.56
CA LEU A 93 12.69 16.02 1.57
C LEU A 93 12.69 17.36 0.82
N LYS A 94 13.59 18.30 1.15
CA LYS A 94 13.62 19.64 0.52
C LYS A 94 13.80 19.63 -0.99
N ILE A 95 14.35 18.55 -1.54
CA ILE A 95 14.59 18.38 -2.98
C ILE A 95 13.35 17.92 -3.77
N VAL A 96 12.30 17.46 -3.08
CA VAL A 96 11.10 16.91 -3.73
C VAL A 96 10.08 18.00 -4.04
N ARG A 97 9.17 17.74 -4.98
CA ARG A 97 8.11 18.69 -5.35
C ARG A 97 7.16 18.92 -4.17
N LYS A 98 6.56 20.11 -4.10
CA LYS A 98 5.65 20.52 -3.02
C LYS A 98 4.56 19.49 -2.71
N ASN A 99 3.85 18.99 -3.73
CA ASN A 99 2.79 18.01 -3.53
C ASN A 99 3.30 16.69 -2.92
N ILE A 100 4.51 16.28 -3.29
CA ILE A 100 5.15 15.07 -2.77
C ILE A 100 5.65 15.30 -1.35
N PHE A 101 6.17 16.50 -1.06
CA PHE A 101 6.58 16.90 0.29
C PHE A 101 5.40 16.83 1.25
N GLU A 102 4.25 17.42 0.88
CA GLU A 102 3.02 17.40 1.69
C GLU A 102 2.52 15.98 1.96
N ILE A 103 2.53 15.11 0.93
CA ILE A 103 2.19 13.69 1.07
C ILE A 103 3.10 13.00 2.08
N CYS A 104 4.41 13.20 1.95
CA CYS A 104 5.41 12.59 2.82
C CYS A 104 5.29 13.12 4.26
N GLU A 105 5.17 14.44 4.44
CA GLU A 105 5.05 15.07 5.76
C GLU A 105 3.83 14.54 6.51
N TYR A 106 2.65 14.56 5.89
CA TYR A 106 1.42 14.04 6.49
C TYR A 106 1.57 12.56 6.86
N SER A 107 2.04 11.75 5.92
CA SER A 107 2.02 10.29 6.06
C SER A 107 3.08 9.76 7.01
N PHE A 108 4.29 10.33 6.97
CA PHE A 108 5.36 9.91 7.86
C PHE A 108 5.04 10.32 9.30
N ARG A 109 4.39 11.47 9.50
CA ARG A 109 3.85 11.85 10.82
C ARG A 109 2.84 10.81 11.31
N ALA A 110 1.82 10.50 10.51
CA ALA A 110 0.76 9.58 10.90
C ALA A 110 1.30 8.18 11.26
N ILE A 111 2.24 7.65 10.47
CA ILE A 111 2.87 6.35 10.79
C ILE A 111 3.73 6.42 12.05
N LEU A 112 4.51 7.49 12.25
CA LEU A 112 5.32 7.65 13.45
C LEU A 112 4.46 7.72 14.71
N VAL A 113 3.38 8.51 14.68
CA VAL A 113 2.40 8.60 15.77
C VAL A 113 1.80 7.22 16.07
N ASN A 114 1.29 6.54 15.04
CA ASN A 114 0.73 5.19 15.22
C ASN A 114 1.73 4.19 15.81
N ALA A 115 2.99 4.23 15.37
CA ALA A 115 4.02 3.34 15.89
C ALA A 115 4.42 3.66 17.34
N MET A 116 4.46 4.94 17.71
CA MET A 116 4.82 5.37 19.06
C MET A 116 3.70 5.12 20.06
N ASP A 117 2.44 5.37 19.67
CA ASP A 117 1.29 5.32 20.58
C ASP A 117 0.75 3.90 20.73
N HIS A 118 0.70 3.12 19.64
CA HIS A 118 -0.06 1.87 19.61
C HIS A 118 0.79 0.61 19.52
N ALA A 119 2.05 0.68 19.08
CA ALA A 119 2.87 -0.53 18.87
C ALA A 119 3.36 -1.19 20.16
N GLN A 120 3.40 -0.45 21.28
CA GLN A 120 4.06 -0.89 22.52
C GLN A 120 5.52 -1.32 22.28
N ALA A 121 6.18 -0.63 21.36
CA ALA A 121 7.54 -0.91 20.94
C ALA A 121 8.56 -0.22 21.87
N THR A 122 9.74 -0.82 21.99
CA THR A 122 10.89 -0.19 22.67
C THR A 122 11.88 0.43 21.68
N LYS A 123 11.84 -0.01 20.42
CA LYS A 123 12.71 0.46 19.35
C LYS A 123 11.95 0.63 18.05
N LEU A 124 12.29 1.69 17.33
CA LEU A 124 11.74 2.00 16.02
C LEU A 124 12.90 2.30 15.08
N ASN A 125 12.99 1.58 13.96
CA ASN A 125 13.93 1.86 12.88
C ASN A 125 13.17 2.44 11.70
N TYR A 126 13.67 3.51 11.11
CA TYR A 126 13.12 4.01 9.85
C TYR A 126 14.22 4.28 8.83
N LYS A 127 13.86 4.10 7.56
CA LYS A 127 14.69 4.34 6.40
C LYS A 127 13.95 5.21 5.40
N LEU A 128 14.58 6.31 5.00
CA LEU A 128 14.16 7.14 3.89
C LEU A 128 15.14 6.94 2.73
N PHE A 129 14.61 6.55 1.59
CA PHE A 129 15.37 6.39 0.36
C PHE A 129 14.71 7.19 -0.75
N ILE A 130 15.46 8.05 -1.42
CA ILE A 130 15.00 8.85 -2.56
C ILE A 130 15.94 8.56 -3.72
N SER A 131 15.38 8.05 -4.81
CA SER A 131 16.05 7.93 -6.11
C SER A 131 15.53 9.02 -7.05
N PRO A 132 16.08 9.13 -8.28
CA PRO A 132 15.52 10.00 -9.30
C PRO A 132 14.05 9.70 -9.65
N THR A 133 13.56 8.48 -9.41
CA THR A 133 12.24 8.01 -9.86
C THR A 133 11.26 7.76 -8.73
N GLU A 134 11.74 7.40 -7.55
CA GLU A 134 10.91 6.89 -6.46
C GLU A 134 11.38 7.38 -5.09
N ILE A 135 10.41 7.53 -4.19
CA ILE A 135 10.61 7.77 -2.77
C ILE A 135 10.08 6.55 -2.04
N HIS A 136 10.90 6.01 -1.15
CA HIS A 136 10.52 4.95 -0.25
C HIS A 136 10.72 5.39 1.19
N PHE A 137 9.71 5.15 2.01
CA PHE A 137 9.79 5.25 3.46
C PHE A 137 9.48 3.89 4.05
N VAL A 138 10.40 3.38 4.86
CA VAL A 138 10.24 2.14 5.59
C VAL A 138 10.30 2.46 7.07
N LEU A 139 9.31 2.01 7.82
CA LEU A 139 9.30 2.08 9.27
C LEU A 139 9.12 0.67 9.82
N ASN A 140 9.95 0.29 10.78
CA ASN A 140 9.93 -1.00 11.44
C ASN A 140 9.99 -0.81 12.96
N ASP A 141 8.95 -1.24 13.66
CA ASP A 141 8.94 -1.32 15.12
C ASP A 141 9.21 -2.76 15.60
N ASN A 142 9.53 -2.92 16.88
CA ASN A 142 9.69 -4.22 17.54
C ASN A 142 8.55 -4.56 18.51
N GLY A 143 7.38 -3.94 18.32
CA GLY A 143 6.23 -4.05 19.20
C GLY A 143 5.37 -5.30 18.97
N ILE A 144 4.10 -5.20 19.33
CA ILE A 144 3.13 -6.29 19.23
C ILE A 144 2.80 -6.68 17.77
N GLY A 145 2.84 -5.71 16.84
CA GLY A 145 2.44 -5.89 15.46
C GLY A 145 0.98 -5.52 15.20
N ILE A 146 0.72 -4.81 14.09
CA ILE A 146 -0.59 -4.23 13.79
C ILE A 146 -1.71 -5.27 13.65
N PHE A 147 -1.45 -6.41 12.99
CA PHE A 147 -2.48 -7.44 12.81
C PHE A 147 -2.82 -8.13 14.12
N GLU A 148 -1.82 -8.39 14.97
CA GLU A 148 -2.04 -8.99 16.29
C GLU A 148 -2.81 -8.03 17.19
N LYS A 149 -2.44 -6.74 17.21
CA LYS A 149 -3.15 -5.71 17.97
C LYS A 149 -4.62 -5.63 17.56
N LEU A 150 -4.91 -5.59 16.27
CA LEU A 150 -6.27 -5.56 15.75
C LEU A 150 -7.04 -6.85 16.05
N ASN A 151 -6.38 -8.00 15.93
CA ASN A 151 -6.98 -9.30 16.26
C ASN A 151 -7.44 -9.34 17.72
N GLN A 152 -6.62 -8.82 18.65
CA GLN A 152 -6.96 -8.72 20.07
C GLN A 152 -8.07 -7.69 20.34
N SER A 153 -7.98 -6.51 19.75
CA SER A 153 -8.95 -5.43 19.97
C SER A 153 -10.34 -5.72 19.39
N LEU A 154 -10.41 -6.49 18.30
CA LEU A 154 -11.67 -6.80 17.61
C LEU A 154 -12.16 -8.24 17.87
N SER A 155 -11.47 -8.99 18.74
CA SER A 155 -11.76 -10.40 19.03
C SER A 155 -11.94 -11.24 17.76
N LEU A 156 -11.02 -11.09 16.82
CA LEU A 156 -11.09 -11.79 15.53
C LEU A 156 -10.66 -13.25 15.67
N ASN A 157 -11.18 -14.11 14.79
CA ASN A 157 -10.87 -15.54 14.82
C ASN A 157 -9.42 -15.84 14.38
N ASN A 158 -8.81 -14.96 13.58
CA ASN A 158 -7.41 -15.05 13.20
C ASN A 158 -6.86 -13.71 12.69
N THR A 159 -5.53 -13.60 12.65
CA THR A 159 -4.79 -12.41 12.24
C THR A 159 -4.94 -12.04 10.76
N LYS A 160 -5.39 -12.95 9.88
CA LYS A 160 -5.67 -12.61 8.48
C LYS A 160 -6.95 -11.78 8.34
N ILE A 161 -7.93 -11.99 9.21
CA ILE A 161 -9.14 -11.16 9.23
C ILE A 161 -8.76 -9.71 9.53
N ALA A 162 -7.73 -9.46 10.35
CA ALA A 162 -7.22 -8.10 10.59
C ALA A 162 -6.72 -7.41 9.31
N ALA A 163 -6.23 -8.17 8.32
CA ALA A 163 -5.86 -7.61 7.02
C ALA A 163 -7.08 -7.21 6.18
N VAL A 164 -8.19 -7.98 6.28
CA VAL A 164 -9.48 -7.62 5.70
C VAL A 164 -10.02 -6.35 6.35
N GLU A 165 -9.93 -6.25 7.68
CA GLU A 165 -10.28 -5.04 8.41
C GLU A 165 -9.49 -3.86 7.83
N ILE A 166 -8.15 -3.87 7.87
CA ILE A 166 -7.36 -2.73 7.34
C ILE A 166 -7.75 -2.36 5.91
N ALA A 167 -8.04 -3.33 5.05
CA ALA A 167 -8.43 -3.07 3.66
C ALA A 167 -9.83 -2.45 3.51
N LYS A 168 -10.74 -2.65 4.47
CA LYS A 168 -12.04 -1.98 4.52
C LYS A 168 -11.94 -0.51 4.92
N GLY A 169 -10.92 -0.16 5.72
CA GLY A 169 -10.74 1.19 6.25
C GLY A 169 -11.65 1.49 7.44
N HIS A 170 -11.63 2.74 7.90
CA HIS A 170 -12.42 3.23 9.04
C HIS A 170 -12.25 2.41 10.32
N ILE A 171 -11.01 2.08 10.67
CA ILE A 171 -10.71 1.24 11.84
C ILE A 171 -9.92 2.00 12.87
N THR A 172 -10.48 2.05 14.06
CA THR A 172 -9.85 2.60 15.24
C THR A 172 -9.93 1.59 16.39
N THR A 173 -8.81 1.39 17.08
CA THR A 173 -8.77 0.70 18.38
C THR A 173 -8.94 1.65 19.55
N ASP A 174 -9.06 2.95 19.27
CA ASP A 174 -9.18 4.05 20.22
C ASP A 174 -10.15 5.12 19.67
N PRO A 175 -11.46 4.86 19.65
CA PRO A 175 -12.44 5.75 19.04
C PRO A 175 -12.56 7.13 19.73
N GLU A 176 -12.11 7.25 20.98
CA GLU A 176 -12.13 8.52 21.72
C GLU A 176 -11.06 9.50 21.21
N ASN A 177 -9.91 8.98 20.74
CA ASN A 177 -8.79 9.81 20.29
C ASN A 177 -8.50 9.72 18.78
N HIS A 178 -8.96 8.68 18.08
CA HIS A 178 -8.66 8.43 16.66
C HIS A 178 -9.91 8.06 15.86
N SER A 179 -10.14 8.74 14.73
CA SER A 179 -11.27 8.45 13.83
C SER A 179 -11.14 7.12 13.09
N GLY A 180 -9.92 6.59 12.97
CA GLY A 180 -9.63 5.35 12.23
C GLY A 180 -9.41 5.53 10.74
N ASP A 181 -9.37 6.77 10.25
CA ASP A 181 -9.21 7.09 8.82
C ASP A 181 -7.76 7.31 8.39
N GLU A 182 -6.87 7.56 9.34
CA GLU A 182 -5.51 8.03 9.09
C GLU A 182 -4.70 7.00 8.28
N LEU A 183 -4.74 5.72 8.69
CA LEU A 183 -4.02 4.67 7.99
C LEU A 183 -4.54 4.48 6.55
N MET A 184 -5.87 4.47 6.37
CA MET A 184 -6.46 4.33 5.03
C MET A 184 -6.08 5.51 4.14
N THR A 185 -6.10 6.72 4.70
CA THR A 185 -5.68 7.94 4.01
C THR A 185 -4.22 7.83 3.56
N VAL A 186 -3.31 7.41 4.45
CA VAL A 186 -1.91 7.14 4.10
C VAL A 186 -1.82 6.11 2.98
N ILE A 187 -2.59 5.02 3.05
CA ILE A 187 -2.54 3.95 2.07
C ILE A 187 -2.86 4.46 0.65
N HIS A 188 -3.86 5.33 0.52
CA HIS A 188 -4.27 5.90 -0.76
C HIS A 188 -3.38 7.05 -1.28
N LEU A 189 -2.46 7.59 -0.46
CA LEU A 189 -1.51 8.62 -0.88
C LEU A 189 -0.30 8.07 -1.65
N PHE A 190 0.01 6.78 -1.51
CA PHE A 190 1.18 6.15 -2.14
C PHE A 190 0.80 5.29 -3.34
N ASP A 191 1.76 5.01 -4.22
CA ASP A 191 1.55 4.14 -5.38
C ASP A 191 1.49 2.68 -4.96
N LYS A 192 2.28 2.32 -3.95
CA LYS A 192 2.33 1.00 -3.37
C LYS A 192 2.59 1.07 -1.87
N VAL A 193 1.88 0.24 -1.12
CA VAL A 193 2.03 0.12 0.33
C VAL A 193 2.17 -1.34 0.71
N LYS A 194 3.08 -1.65 1.62
CA LYS A 194 3.22 -2.97 2.22
C LYS A 194 3.19 -2.85 3.74
N ILE A 195 2.42 -3.71 4.38
CA ILE A 195 2.34 -3.84 5.83
C ILE A 195 2.67 -5.29 6.16
N ASP A 196 3.79 -5.47 6.84
CA ASP A 196 4.32 -6.76 7.27
C ASP A 196 4.22 -6.86 8.81
N ALA A 197 3.51 -7.87 9.32
CA ALA A 197 3.42 -8.19 10.76
C ALA A 197 2.87 -9.61 10.94
N SER A 198 3.12 -10.25 12.08
CA SER A 198 2.51 -11.55 12.46
C SER A 198 2.57 -12.64 11.36
N GLY A 199 3.65 -12.68 10.58
CA GLY A 199 3.83 -13.62 9.47
C GLY A 199 3.03 -13.32 8.21
N ILE A 200 2.34 -12.16 8.16
CA ILE A 200 1.46 -11.72 7.08
C ILE A 200 2.04 -10.46 6.42
N ARG A 201 1.97 -10.40 5.10
CA ARG A 201 2.23 -9.19 4.30
C ARG A 201 0.97 -8.79 3.56
N LEU A 202 0.37 -7.68 3.94
CA LEU A 202 -0.68 -7.00 3.18
C LEU A 202 -0.03 -6.02 2.19
N VAL A 203 -0.46 -6.05 0.93
CA VAL A 203 0.03 -5.18 -0.13
C VAL A 203 -1.15 -4.48 -0.79
N PHE A 204 -1.04 -3.16 -0.91
CA PHE A 204 -1.96 -2.34 -1.69
C PHE A 204 -1.25 -1.76 -2.92
N GLN A 205 -1.89 -1.85 -4.08
CA GLN A 205 -1.44 -1.28 -5.35
C GLN A 205 -2.47 -0.25 -5.81
N ASN A 206 -2.12 1.03 -5.66
CA ASN A 206 -3.06 2.14 -5.83
C ASN A 206 -3.62 2.24 -7.25
N LYS A 207 -2.78 2.01 -8.27
CA LYS A 207 -3.19 2.15 -9.67
C LYS A 207 -4.28 1.16 -10.08
N GLN A 208 -4.29 -0.03 -9.49
CA GLN A 208 -5.27 -1.08 -9.75
C GLN A 208 -6.40 -1.10 -8.70
N ASN A 209 -6.26 -0.30 -7.63
CA ASN A 209 -7.04 -0.42 -6.40
C ASN A 209 -7.05 -1.86 -5.86
N GLU A 210 -5.90 -2.54 -5.93
CA GLU A 210 -5.80 -3.97 -5.70
C GLU A 210 -5.15 -4.27 -4.35
N TRP A 211 -5.78 -5.15 -3.58
CA TRP A 211 -5.25 -5.69 -2.33
C TRP A 211 -4.77 -7.12 -2.51
N ASN A 212 -3.64 -7.45 -1.89
CA ASN A 212 -3.11 -8.81 -1.88
C ASN A 212 -2.50 -9.17 -0.52
N VAL A 213 -2.58 -10.44 -0.14
CA VAL A 213 -1.97 -10.97 1.08
C VAL A 213 -0.96 -12.06 0.73
N PHE A 214 0.21 -12.02 1.38
CA PHE A 214 1.28 -12.99 1.23
C PHE A 214 1.82 -13.41 2.60
N ALA A 215 2.59 -14.51 2.63
CA ALA A 215 3.41 -14.83 3.80
C ALA A 215 4.53 -13.80 3.97
N SER A 216 4.87 -13.48 5.22
CA SER A 216 5.97 -12.60 5.59
C SER A 216 6.93 -13.30 6.55
N SER A 217 8.20 -12.93 6.48
CA SER A 217 9.20 -13.27 7.49
C SER A 217 9.09 -12.39 8.76
N GLN A 218 8.31 -11.31 8.73
CA GLN A 218 8.11 -10.42 9.86
C GLN A 218 7.17 -11.06 10.89
N GLN A 219 7.73 -11.67 11.94
CA GLN A 219 6.93 -12.35 12.98
C GLN A 219 6.54 -11.43 14.13
N LYS A 220 7.36 -10.44 14.48
CA LYS A 220 7.13 -9.49 15.58
C LYS A 220 7.18 -8.04 15.09
N GLY A 221 6.47 -7.15 15.76
CA GLY A 221 6.35 -5.74 15.39
C GLY A 221 5.66 -5.54 14.04
N THR A 222 5.67 -4.29 13.58
CA THR A 222 5.14 -3.91 12.26
C THR A 222 6.24 -3.32 11.40
N ARG A 223 6.29 -3.74 10.14
CA ARG A 223 7.05 -3.07 9.10
C ARG A 223 6.12 -2.49 8.04
N ILE A 224 6.10 -1.17 7.92
CA ILE A 224 5.34 -0.44 6.89
C ILE A 224 6.31 0.08 5.84
N HIS A 225 6.03 -0.19 4.56
CA HIS A 225 6.80 0.30 3.42
C HIS A 225 5.88 1.08 2.49
N LEU A 226 6.14 2.38 2.38
CA LEU A 226 5.48 3.30 1.48
C LEU A 226 6.35 3.58 0.26
N GLU A 227 5.74 3.62 -0.93
CA GLU A 227 6.42 3.85 -2.20
C GLU A 227 5.60 4.80 -3.09
N ILE A 228 6.22 5.88 -3.54
CA ILE A 228 5.61 6.87 -4.44
C ILE A 228 6.63 7.35 -5.49
N LYS A 229 6.17 7.54 -6.72
CA LYS A 229 7.00 8.11 -7.78
C LYS A 229 7.25 9.60 -7.56
N THR A 230 8.48 10.05 -7.81
CA THR A 230 8.90 11.46 -7.72
C THR A 230 8.14 12.36 -8.70
N ASN A 231 7.59 11.78 -9.78
CA ASN A 231 6.81 12.48 -10.79
C ASN A 231 5.28 12.41 -10.58
N SER A 232 4.80 11.83 -9.47
CA SER A 232 3.36 11.73 -9.18
C SER A 232 2.68 13.10 -9.14
N LYS A 233 1.49 13.16 -9.75
CA LYS A 233 0.60 14.35 -9.74
C LYS A 233 -0.43 14.30 -8.60
N ARG A 234 -0.35 13.29 -7.73
CA ARG A 234 -1.26 13.12 -6.59
C ARG A 234 -1.06 14.26 -5.59
N THR A 235 -2.13 14.66 -4.93
CA THR A 235 -2.13 15.66 -3.85
C THR A 235 -2.98 15.13 -2.70
N CYS A 236 -2.69 15.57 -1.47
CA CYS A 236 -3.50 15.22 -0.30
C CYS A 236 -4.97 15.59 -0.52
N GLN A 237 -5.23 16.81 -1.01
CA GLN A 237 -6.59 17.29 -1.29
C GLN A 237 -7.41 16.34 -2.18
N LYS A 238 -6.82 15.86 -3.28
CA LYS A 238 -7.54 14.96 -4.21
C LYS A 238 -7.88 13.62 -3.56
N VAL A 239 -6.97 13.09 -2.76
CA VAL A 239 -7.20 11.82 -2.03
C VAL A 239 -8.23 12.01 -0.93
N PHE A 240 -8.15 13.10 -0.17
CA PHE A 240 -9.08 13.37 0.93
C PHE A 240 -10.50 13.58 0.40
N HIS A 241 -10.67 14.34 -0.69
CA HIS A 241 -11.97 14.48 -1.35
C HIS A 241 -12.50 13.12 -1.85
N GLN A 242 -11.64 12.24 -2.37
CA GLN A 242 -12.08 10.92 -2.80
C GLN A 242 -12.62 10.10 -1.62
N ILE A 243 -11.88 10.01 -0.52
CA ILE A 243 -12.23 9.19 0.64
C ILE A 243 -13.42 9.78 1.41
N PHE A 244 -13.38 11.06 1.75
CA PHE A 244 -14.30 11.65 2.73
C PHE A 244 -15.57 12.24 2.12
N GLU A 245 -15.61 12.45 0.80
CA GLU A 245 -16.79 13.02 0.14
C GLU A 245 -17.43 12.03 -0.85
N LYS A 246 -16.63 11.45 -1.77
CA LYS A 246 -17.16 10.56 -2.81
C LYS A 246 -17.45 9.15 -2.31
N GLU A 247 -16.57 8.64 -1.46
CA GLU A 247 -16.67 7.32 -0.83
C GLU A 247 -17.23 7.43 0.59
N TYR A 248 -17.85 8.57 0.93
CA TYR A 248 -18.45 8.78 2.23
C TYR A 248 -19.47 7.68 2.53
N ASN A 249 -19.29 7.04 3.68
CA ASN A 249 -20.14 5.96 4.17
C ASN A 249 -20.25 4.74 3.22
N MET A 250 -19.21 4.52 2.41
CA MET A 250 -19.06 3.35 1.55
C MET A 250 -17.89 2.50 2.03
N VAL A 251 -18.07 1.17 2.04
CA VAL A 251 -16.97 0.23 2.24
C VAL A 251 -16.80 -0.65 1.03
N ARG A 252 -15.55 -0.83 0.60
CA ARG A 252 -15.17 -1.84 -0.38
C ARG A 252 -14.48 -2.99 0.35
N ILE A 253 -14.98 -4.20 0.14
CA ILE A 253 -14.49 -5.41 0.81
C ILE A 253 -13.78 -6.30 -0.21
N PRO A 254 -12.44 -6.38 -0.20
CA PRO A 254 -11.70 -7.26 -1.10
C PRO A 254 -11.83 -8.73 -0.69
N VAL A 255 -12.63 -9.47 -1.45
CA VAL A 255 -13.00 -10.87 -1.16
C VAL A 255 -11.78 -11.80 -1.29
N ASN A 256 -10.80 -11.46 -2.12
CA ASN A 256 -9.60 -12.28 -2.29
C ASN A 256 -8.74 -12.40 -1.02
N LEU A 257 -8.89 -11.50 -0.04
CA LEU A 257 -8.07 -11.51 1.17
C LEU A 257 -8.41 -12.63 2.16
N ILE A 258 -9.61 -13.21 2.08
CA ILE A 258 -10.00 -14.36 2.92
C ILE A 258 -9.57 -15.71 2.34
N ARG A 259 -9.03 -15.72 1.11
CA ARG A 259 -8.68 -16.95 0.42
C ARG A 259 -7.37 -17.52 0.98
N GLU A 260 -7.41 -18.74 1.49
CA GLU A 260 -6.21 -19.51 1.80
C GLU A 260 -5.53 -20.06 0.53
N LYS A 261 -4.26 -20.41 0.64
CA LYS A 261 -3.51 -20.97 -0.49
C LYS A 261 -4.19 -22.25 -0.98
N ASN A 262 -4.63 -22.26 -2.24
CA ASN A 262 -5.36 -23.34 -2.91
C ASN A 262 -6.76 -23.62 -2.36
N GLU A 263 -7.35 -22.72 -1.57
CA GLU A 263 -8.74 -22.87 -1.10
C GLU A 263 -9.71 -22.10 -2.01
N GLN A 264 -10.90 -22.66 -2.20
CA GLN A 264 -12.01 -21.95 -2.85
C GLN A 264 -12.77 -21.10 -1.84
N VAL A 265 -13.36 -19.99 -2.31
CA VAL A 265 -14.20 -19.12 -1.48
C VAL A 265 -15.62 -19.68 -1.45
N ASN A 266 -15.90 -20.63 -0.56
CA ASN A 266 -17.16 -21.40 -0.61
C ASN A 266 -17.86 -21.59 0.74
N SER A 267 -17.27 -21.16 1.87
CA SER A 267 -17.82 -21.44 3.20
C SER A 267 -18.58 -20.26 3.83
N ARG A 268 -19.52 -20.57 4.73
CA ARG A 268 -20.24 -19.53 5.51
C ARG A 268 -19.30 -18.78 6.47
N ILE A 269 -18.30 -19.46 7.02
CA ILE A 269 -17.32 -18.88 7.95
C ILE A 269 -16.48 -17.82 7.24
N GLN A 270 -16.03 -18.11 6.01
CA GLN A 270 -15.35 -17.15 5.14
C GLN A 270 -16.23 -15.91 4.90
N ALA A 271 -17.52 -16.09 4.54
CA ALA A 271 -18.44 -14.98 4.34
C ALA A 271 -18.60 -14.14 5.61
N GLN A 272 -18.84 -14.76 6.77
CA GLN A 272 -18.99 -14.04 8.04
C GLN A 272 -17.74 -13.26 8.43
N SER A 273 -16.55 -13.78 8.13
CA SER A 273 -15.25 -13.12 8.40
C SER A 273 -15.11 -11.79 7.64
N LEU A 274 -15.70 -11.68 6.45
CA LEU A 274 -15.71 -10.43 5.67
C LEU A 274 -16.59 -9.34 6.31
N LEU A 275 -17.61 -9.75 7.05
CA LEU A 275 -18.70 -8.89 7.52
C LEU A 275 -18.51 -8.38 8.95
N HIS A 276 -17.28 -8.38 9.47
CA HIS A 276 -16.95 -7.64 10.70
C HIS A 276 -17.02 -6.13 10.45
N ASN A 277 -17.40 -5.34 11.46
CA ASN A 277 -17.40 -3.87 11.41
C ASN A 277 -18.14 -3.22 10.21
N ILE A 278 -19.27 -3.78 9.77
CA ILE A 278 -20.07 -3.23 8.65
C ILE A 278 -21.35 -2.48 9.06
N ARG A 279 -21.50 -2.12 10.33
CA ARG A 279 -22.72 -1.45 10.83
C ARG A 279 -22.74 0.02 10.40
N ASN A 280 -23.95 0.56 10.16
CA ASN A 280 -24.20 1.95 9.77
C ASN A 280 -23.58 2.40 8.43
N ILE A 281 -23.17 1.44 7.59
CA ILE A 281 -22.61 1.67 6.26
C ILE A 281 -23.72 1.74 5.21
N SER A 282 -23.82 2.83 4.45
CA SER A 282 -24.90 2.98 3.46
C SER A 282 -24.67 2.12 2.22
N LYS A 283 -23.41 1.92 1.82
CA LYS A 283 -23.05 1.15 0.62
C LYS A 283 -21.93 0.15 0.92
N ILE A 284 -22.19 -1.12 0.63
CA ILE A 284 -21.24 -2.22 0.80
C ILE A 284 -20.96 -2.81 -0.58
N GLU A 285 -19.71 -2.73 -1.01
CA GLU A 285 -19.26 -3.21 -2.33
C GLU A 285 -18.27 -4.37 -2.16
N PHE A 286 -18.65 -5.57 -2.60
CA PHE A 286 -17.78 -6.74 -2.60
C PHE A 286 -16.91 -6.76 -3.85
N ASP A 287 -15.60 -6.71 -3.68
CA ASP A 287 -14.64 -6.76 -4.78
C ASP A 287 -14.15 -8.20 -4.99
N PHE A 288 -14.55 -8.78 -6.12
CA PHE A 288 -14.21 -10.15 -6.52
C PHE A 288 -12.96 -10.24 -7.40
N GLN A 289 -12.11 -9.21 -7.41
CA GLN A 289 -10.85 -9.25 -8.13
C GLN A 289 -10.05 -10.52 -7.78
N ASN A 290 -9.58 -11.23 -8.81
CA ASN A 290 -8.84 -12.50 -8.69
C ASN A 290 -9.64 -13.67 -8.05
N ILE A 291 -10.98 -13.64 -8.09
CA ILE A 291 -11.87 -14.74 -7.70
C ILE A 291 -12.54 -15.35 -8.94
N GLU A 292 -12.27 -16.64 -9.18
CA GLU A 292 -12.84 -17.36 -10.31
C GLU A 292 -14.19 -18.02 -9.97
N LEU A 293 -14.35 -18.50 -8.74
CA LEU A 293 -15.53 -19.24 -8.31
C LEU A 293 -15.82 -18.97 -6.84
N ILE A 294 -17.11 -18.85 -6.53
CA ILE A 294 -17.62 -18.87 -5.15
C ILE A 294 -18.65 -19.97 -4.95
N GLY A 295 -18.83 -20.41 -3.71
CA GLY A 295 -19.88 -21.36 -3.35
C GLY A 295 -21.27 -20.70 -3.25
N PRO A 296 -22.38 -21.40 -3.60
CA PRO A 296 -23.73 -20.87 -3.39
C PRO A 296 -24.04 -20.53 -1.92
N ALA A 297 -23.51 -21.32 -0.98
CA ALA A 297 -23.66 -21.06 0.45
C ALA A 297 -22.89 -19.81 0.91
N PHE A 298 -21.72 -19.54 0.31
CA PHE A 298 -20.96 -18.32 0.56
C PHE A 298 -21.75 -17.09 0.10
N ALA A 299 -22.26 -17.09 -1.14
CA ALA A 299 -23.04 -15.98 -1.67
C ALA A 299 -24.31 -15.70 -0.84
N ASP A 300 -25.08 -16.74 -0.52
CA ASP A 300 -26.28 -16.64 0.32
C ASP A 300 -25.97 -16.06 1.71
N GLU A 301 -24.93 -16.57 2.37
CA GLU A 301 -24.50 -16.09 3.67
C GLU A 301 -24.04 -14.64 3.61
N LEU A 302 -23.24 -14.28 2.60
CA LEU A 302 -22.71 -12.94 2.42
C LEU A 302 -23.83 -11.91 2.34
N VAL A 303 -24.83 -12.13 1.49
CA VAL A 303 -25.95 -11.20 1.33
C VAL A 303 -26.83 -11.19 2.60
N ARG A 304 -27.24 -12.36 3.10
CA ARG A 304 -28.14 -12.46 4.25
C ARG A 304 -27.56 -11.83 5.51
N LYS A 305 -26.29 -12.11 5.81
CA LYS A 305 -25.62 -11.55 7.00
C LYS A 305 -25.29 -10.07 6.84
N THR A 306 -25.06 -9.60 5.62
CA THR A 306 -24.93 -8.16 5.36
C THR A 306 -26.21 -7.45 5.74
N LYS A 307 -27.36 -7.90 5.22
CA LYS A 307 -28.68 -7.32 5.57
C LYS A 307 -29.03 -7.49 7.05
N GLN A 308 -28.69 -8.62 7.66
CA GLN A 308 -28.91 -8.82 9.10
C GLN A 308 -28.12 -7.82 9.95
N LYS A 309 -26.86 -7.55 9.61
CA LYS A 309 -26.00 -6.62 10.35
C LYS A 309 -26.27 -5.16 10.01
N ASN A 310 -26.77 -4.90 8.81
CA ASN A 310 -27.00 -3.58 8.26
C ASN A 310 -28.15 -3.60 7.26
N GLN A 311 -29.37 -3.43 7.77
CA GLN A 311 -30.62 -3.60 7.02
C GLN A 311 -30.72 -2.68 5.80
N PHE A 312 -30.23 -1.45 5.95
CA PHE A 312 -30.35 -0.39 4.94
C PHE A 312 -29.20 -0.37 3.92
N ALA A 313 -28.15 -1.17 4.11
CA ALA A 313 -27.00 -1.17 3.21
C ALA A 313 -27.37 -1.56 1.77
N ASP A 314 -26.99 -0.75 0.80
CA ASP A 314 -26.99 -1.10 -0.62
C ASP A 314 -25.83 -2.06 -0.90
N ILE A 315 -26.15 -3.26 -1.39
CA ILE A 315 -25.16 -4.31 -1.65
C ILE A 315 -24.81 -4.29 -3.14
N LYS A 316 -23.54 -4.03 -3.45
CA LYS A 316 -22.99 -4.11 -4.81
C LYS A 316 -21.82 -5.08 -4.87
N TRP A 317 -21.46 -5.48 -6.07
CA TRP A 317 -20.24 -6.23 -6.33
C TRP A 317 -19.59 -5.77 -7.63
N ILE A 318 -18.25 -5.87 -7.67
CA ILE A 318 -17.43 -5.47 -8.81
C ILE A 318 -16.35 -6.51 -9.08
N ASN A 319 -15.66 -6.37 -10.22
CA ASN A 319 -14.57 -7.25 -10.65
C ASN A 319 -14.94 -8.74 -10.63
N SER A 320 -16.22 -9.05 -10.87
CA SER A 320 -16.78 -10.40 -10.93
C SER A 320 -16.72 -10.98 -12.34
N ASN A 321 -16.94 -12.29 -12.42
CA ASN A 321 -17.21 -12.99 -13.67
C ASN A 321 -18.67 -13.49 -13.70
N LYS A 322 -19.09 -14.03 -14.85
CA LYS A 322 -20.46 -14.50 -15.08
C LYS A 322 -20.97 -15.49 -14.01
N ILE A 323 -20.12 -16.36 -13.49
CA ILE A 323 -20.53 -17.36 -12.48
C ILE A 323 -20.77 -16.67 -11.13
N VAL A 324 -19.88 -15.78 -10.73
CA VAL A 324 -20.02 -14.98 -9.51
C VAL A 324 -21.29 -14.13 -9.58
N ASP A 325 -21.57 -13.49 -10.73
CA ASP A 325 -22.78 -12.68 -10.93
C ASP A 325 -24.06 -13.52 -10.75
N VAL A 326 -24.14 -14.70 -11.37
CA VAL A 326 -25.29 -15.59 -11.23
C VAL A 326 -25.54 -15.96 -9.76
N LEU A 327 -24.49 -16.25 -9.00
CA LEU A 327 -24.61 -16.64 -7.59
C LEU A 327 -25.00 -15.47 -6.69
N MET A 328 -24.42 -14.30 -6.91
CA MET A 328 -24.75 -13.08 -6.15
C MET A 328 -26.17 -12.59 -6.45
N SER A 329 -26.57 -12.54 -7.73
CA SER A 329 -27.95 -12.20 -8.11
C SER A 329 -28.96 -13.18 -7.53
N ARG A 330 -28.68 -14.49 -7.58
CA ARG A 330 -29.55 -15.51 -6.95
C ARG A 330 -29.68 -15.31 -5.43
N ALA A 331 -28.60 -14.94 -4.75
CA ALA A 331 -28.62 -14.67 -3.31
C ALA A 331 -29.44 -13.41 -2.98
N MET A 332 -29.31 -12.34 -3.77
CA MET A 332 -30.12 -11.12 -3.64
C MET A 332 -31.61 -11.37 -3.84
N HIS A 333 -32.00 -12.10 -4.90
CA HIS A 333 -33.41 -12.39 -5.22
C HIS A 333 -34.13 -13.25 -4.18
N ARG A 334 -33.40 -13.95 -3.30
CA ARG A 334 -34.00 -14.77 -2.23
C ARG A 334 -34.34 -13.96 -0.97
N LEU A 335 -33.84 -12.73 -0.88
CA LEU A 335 -34.05 -11.83 0.26
C LEU A 335 -35.12 -10.76 0.00
N THR A 336 -35.40 -10.48 -1.28
CA THR A 336 -36.58 -9.76 -1.75
C THR A 336 -37.75 -10.71 -1.88
#